data_AF-A0A5B9DHA9-F1
#
_entry.id   AF-A0A5B9DHA9-F1
#
_cell.length_a   1.000
_cell.length_b   1.000
_cell.length_c   1.000
_cell.angle_alpha   90.00
_cell.angle_beta   90.00
_cell.angle_gamma   90.00
#
_symmetry.space_group_name_H-M   'P 1'
#
loop_
_entity.id
_entity.type
_entity.pdbx_description
1 polymer ?
#
loop_
_entity_poly.entity_id
_entity_poly.type
_entity_poly.pdbx_seq_one_letter_code
_entity_poly.pdbx_strand_id
1 'polypeptide(L)'
;MRNYDICEDKARKTIVMLVMGTSIRVTPASDLVDIVEKQGGKVILFTRSDTPKDDLASLHIRGDLSDILLMIPKELKKYLQTQDNIPKSVRKLIRKYKI
;
A
#
# COMPACT_ATOMS: atom_id res chain seq x y z
N MET A 1 6.78 -0.33 23.27
CA MET A 1 6.58 -1.72 22.79
C MET A 1 5.16 -1.94 22.28
N ARG A 2 4.10 -1.72 23.07
CA ARG A 2 2.69 -1.99 22.69
C ARG A 2 2.26 -1.61 21.24
N ASN A 3 2.70 -0.48 20.70
CA ASN A 3 2.33 -0.07 19.33
C ASN A 3 2.95 -0.93 18.23
N TYR A 4 4.16 -1.45 18.45
CA TYR A 4 4.83 -2.30 17.49
C TYR A 4 4.13 -3.66 17.40
N ASP A 5 3.79 -4.26 18.53
CA ASP A 5 3.11 -5.55 18.60
C ASP A 5 1.79 -5.52 17.80
N ILE A 6 1.03 -4.42 17.90
CA ILE A 6 -0.20 -4.22 17.11
C ILE A 6 0.10 -4.14 15.60
N CYS A 7 1.18 -3.47 15.21
CA CYS A 7 1.57 -3.35 13.81
C CYS A 7 2.06 -4.68 13.24
N GLU A 8 2.82 -5.45 14.03
CA GLU A 8 3.27 -6.79 13.66
C GLU A 8 2.07 -7.74 13.47
N ASP A 9 1.14 -7.76 14.43
CA ASP A 9 -0.08 -8.58 14.34
C ASP A 9 -0.93 -8.24 13.11
N LYS A 10 -0.97 -6.96 12.73
CA LYS A 10 -1.63 -6.51 11.49
C LYS A 10 -0.86 -6.97 10.27
N ALA A 11 0.46 -6.74 10.23
CA ALA A 11 1.33 -7.14 9.12
C ALA A 11 1.19 -8.63 8.81
N ARG A 12 1.11 -9.48 9.84
CA ARG A 12 0.93 -10.94 9.68
C ARG A 12 -0.38 -11.33 8.97
N LYS A 13 -1.38 -10.46 8.97
CA LYS A 13 -2.71 -10.69 8.37
C LYS A 13 -2.95 -9.84 7.12
N THR A 14 -1.98 -9.00 6.75
CA THR A 14 -2.11 -8.06 5.64
C THR A 14 -1.89 -8.76 4.31
N ILE A 15 -2.87 -8.66 3.41
CA ILE A 15 -2.77 -9.19 2.04
C ILE A 15 -2.17 -8.20 1.05
N VAL A 16 -2.24 -6.89 1.35
CA VAL A 16 -1.66 -5.81 0.54
C VAL A 16 -1.14 -4.73 1.48
N MET A 17 0.14 -4.40 1.37
CA MET A 17 0.78 -3.30 2.10
C MET A 17 1.23 -2.21 1.13
N LEU A 18 0.79 -0.98 1.39
CA LEU A 18 1.26 0.21 0.68
C LEU A 18 2.37 0.85 1.51
N VAL A 19 3.57 0.94 0.96
CA VAL A 19 4.73 1.56 1.61
C VAL A 19 5.05 2.85 0.88
N MET A 20 4.90 3.98 1.56
CA MET A 20 4.92 5.31 0.95
C MET A 20 5.88 6.23 1.68
N GLY A 21 6.75 6.93 0.95
CA GLY A 21 7.53 8.04 1.50
C GLY A 21 8.54 7.65 2.58
N THR A 22 9.08 6.44 2.53
CA THR A 22 10.08 5.94 3.48
C THR A 22 11.27 5.31 2.74
N SER A 23 12.45 5.38 3.34
CA SER A 23 13.66 4.72 2.83
C SER A 23 13.74 3.23 3.18
N ILE A 24 12.88 2.74 4.09
CA ILE A 24 12.83 1.34 4.55
C ILE A 24 14.19 0.87 5.13
N ARG A 25 14.83 1.74 5.92
CA ARG A 25 16.15 1.45 6.54
C ARG A 25 16.12 1.26 8.05
N VAL A 26 15.08 1.74 8.72
CA VAL A 26 15.03 1.80 10.19
C VAL A 26 14.24 0.63 10.74
N THR A 27 14.90 -0.19 11.57
CA THR A 27 14.27 -1.27 12.33
C THR A 27 13.63 -0.71 13.61
N PRO A 28 12.53 -1.32 14.10
CA PRO A 28 11.88 -2.52 13.57
C PRO A 28 10.81 -2.23 12.49
N ALA A 29 10.59 -0.96 12.11
CA ALA A 29 9.54 -0.61 11.15
C ALA A 29 9.77 -1.23 9.76
N SER A 30 11.03 -1.33 9.31
CA SER A 30 11.39 -2.01 8.05
C SER A 30 11.02 -3.49 8.03
N ASP A 31 10.90 -4.13 9.20
CA ASP A 31 10.72 -5.58 9.32
C ASP A 31 9.25 -5.96 9.06
N LEU A 32 8.33 -5.00 9.20
CA LEU A 32 6.92 -5.16 8.82
C LEU A 32 6.77 -5.49 7.33
N VAL A 33 7.66 -4.97 6.48
CA VAL A 33 7.65 -5.29 5.03
C VAL A 33 8.01 -6.76 4.81
N ASP A 34 9.01 -7.28 5.52
CA ASP A 34 9.37 -8.70 5.44
C ASP A 34 8.24 -9.57 5.96
N ILE A 35 7.60 -9.16 7.06
CA ILE A 35 6.50 -9.91 7.65
C ILE A 35 5.37 -10.06 6.64
N VAL A 36 4.96 -8.98 5.97
CA VAL A 36 3.89 -9.05 4.97
C VAL A 36 4.28 -9.95 3.80
N GLU A 37 5.48 -9.78 3.24
CA GLU A 37 5.95 -10.57 2.10
C GLU A 37 6.03 -12.07 2.45
N LYS A 38 6.61 -12.41 3.62
CA LYS A 38 6.73 -13.81 4.09
C LYS A 38 5.37 -14.48 4.33
N GLN A 39 4.32 -13.71 4.61
CA GLN A 39 2.95 -14.24 4.75
C GLN A 39 2.21 -14.33 3.40
N GLY A 40 2.89 -14.07 2.27
CA GLY A 40 2.32 -14.09 0.93
C GLY A 40 1.54 -12.82 0.58
N GLY A 41 1.60 -11.79 1.41
CA GLY A 41 1.01 -10.48 1.13
C GLY A 41 1.78 -9.75 0.02
N LYS A 42 1.08 -8.87 -0.70
CA LYS A 42 1.66 -8.05 -1.77
C LYS A 42 2.17 -6.73 -1.21
N VAL A 43 3.43 -6.41 -1.48
CA VAL A 43 4.03 -5.11 -1.12
C VAL A 43 4.01 -4.21 -2.35
N ILE A 44 3.46 -3.00 -2.20
CA ILE A 44 3.47 -1.95 -3.22
C ILE A 44 4.28 -0.77 -2.69
N LEU A 45 5.37 -0.43 -3.37
CA LEU A 45 6.28 0.65 -2.98
C LEU A 45 6.01 1.93 -3.78
N PHE A 46 5.98 3.06 -3.07
CA PHE A 46 5.91 4.40 -3.62
C PHE A 46 7.09 5.22 -3.09
N THR A 47 8.20 5.25 -3.84
CA THR A 47 9.44 5.90 -3.40
C THR A 47 10.09 6.68 -4.53
N ARG A 48 10.85 7.74 -4.19
CA ARG A 48 11.62 8.51 -5.18
C ARG A 48 12.96 7.85 -5.54
N SER A 49 13.49 7.05 -4.62
CA SER A 49 14.81 6.46 -4.70
C SER A 49 14.73 5.00 -4.26
N ASP A 50 15.77 4.26 -4.60
CA ASP A 50 15.86 2.84 -4.28
C ASP A 50 15.89 2.60 -2.77
N THR A 51 15.28 1.50 -2.37
CA THR A 51 15.24 1.04 -0.98
C THR A 51 15.91 -0.32 -0.83
N PRO A 52 16.32 -0.70 0.39
CA PRO A 52 16.88 -2.03 0.64
C PRO A 52 15.93 -3.19 0.34
N LYS A 53 14.64 -2.94 0.07
CA LYS A 53 13.59 -3.96 -0.08
C LYS A 53 12.79 -3.81 -1.37
N ASP A 54 13.39 -3.19 -2.39
CA ASP A 54 12.78 -3.03 -3.70
C ASP A 54 12.49 -4.38 -4.36
N ASP A 55 13.29 -5.40 -4.07
CA ASP A 55 13.14 -6.78 -4.53
C ASP A 55 11.92 -7.50 -3.95
N LEU A 56 11.46 -7.10 -2.76
CA LEU A 56 10.25 -7.63 -2.13
C LEU A 56 8.96 -7.01 -2.71
N ALA A 57 9.08 -5.96 -3.53
CA ALA A 57 7.93 -5.26 -4.08
C ALA A 57 7.27 -6.08 -5.21
N SER A 58 5.97 -6.32 -5.08
CA SER A 58 5.16 -6.82 -6.20
C SER A 58 4.88 -5.73 -7.24
N LEU A 59 4.94 -4.46 -6.83
CA LEU A 59 4.85 -3.29 -7.69
C LEU A 59 5.65 -2.15 -7.08
N HIS A 60 6.49 -1.50 -7.88
CA HIS A 60 7.27 -0.33 -7.45
C HIS A 60 6.94 0.86 -8.36
N ILE A 61 6.34 1.90 -7.77
CA ILE A 61 6.03 3.15 -8.46
C ILE A 61 7.05 4.19 -8.01
N ARG A 62 7.93 4.58 -8.93
CA ARG A 62 8.95 5.60 -8.69
C ARG A 62 8.42 7.00 -9.02
N GLY A 63 8.54 7.93 -8.09
CA GLY A 63 8.11 9.32 -8.29
C GLY A 63 7.85 10.07 -6.98
N ASP A 64 7.48 11.34 -7.11
CA ASP A 64 7.04 12.11 -5.95
C ASP A 64 5.70 11.57 -5.43
N LEU A 65 5.62 11.34 -4.12
CA LEU A 65 4.42 10.75 -3.51
C LEU A 65 3.20 11.66 -3.68
N SER A 66 3.38 12.99 -3.68
CA SER A 66 2.26 13.93 -3.86
C SER A 66 1.66 13.81 -5.26
N ASP A 67 2.50 13.69 -6.28
CA ASP A 67 2.05 13.50 -7.66
C ASP A 67 1.32 12.16 -7.84
N ILE A 68 1.90 11.08 -7.29
CA ILE A 68 1.32 9.73 -7.42
C ILE A 68 -0.05 9.65 -6.72
N LEU A 69 -0.16 10.20 -5.51
CA LEU A 69 -1.41 10.19 -4.76
C LEU A 69 -2.52 11.00 -5.43
N LEU A 70 -2.18 12.03 -6.22
CA LEU A 70 -3.16 12.77 -7.02
C LEU A 70 -3.67 11.96 -8.23
N MET A 71 -2.86 11.05 -8.77
CA MET A 71 -3.24 10.22 -9.91
C MET A 71 -4.11 9.01 -9.51
N ILE A 72 -3.87 8.41 -8.34
CA ILE A 72 -4.55 7.18 -7.90
C ILE A 72 -6.08 7.30 -7.92
N PRO A 73 -6.72 8.33 -7.35
CA PRO A 73 -8.18 8.43 -7.34
C PRO A 73 -8.77 8.47 -8.76
N LYS A 74 -8.12 9.18 -9.68
CA LYS A 74 -8.57 9.31 -11.07
C LYS A 74 -8.51 7.96 -11.78
N GLU A 75 -7.40 7.24 -11.67
CA GLU A 75 -7.26 5.91 -12.29
C GLU A 75 -8.15 4.86 -11.62
N LEU A 76 -8.29 4.93 -10.30
CA LEU A 76 -9.21 4.07 -9.55
C LEU A 76 -10.65 4.30 -9.99
N LYS A 77 -11.09 5.55 -10.17
CA LYS A 77 -12.44 5.87 -10.67
C LYS A 77 -12.69 5.28 -12.05
N LYS A 78 -11.74 5.45 -12.98
CA LYS A 78 -11.84 4.87 -14.34
C LYS A 78 -11.93 3.36 -14.28
N TYR A 79 -11.06 2.70 -13.52
CA TYR A 79 -11.09 1.25 -13.35
C TYR A 79 -12.42 0.78 -12.76
N LEU A 80 -12.92 1.46 -11.74
CA LEU A 80 -14.20 1.12 -11.12
C LEU A 80 -15.38 1.32 -12.07
N GLN A 81 -15.33 2.29 -12.98
CA GLN A 81 -16.36 2.47 -14.01
C GLN A 81 -16.42 1.32 -15.02
N THR A 82 -15.33 0.56 -15.20
CA THR A 82 -15.32 -0.63 -16.08
C THR A 82 -15.76 -1.91 -15.37
N GLN A 83 -16.04 -1.86 -14.07
CA GLN A 83 -16.45 -3.03 -13.29
C GLN A 83 -17.98 -3.09 -13.14
N ASP A 84 -18.59 -4.15 -13.67
CA ASP A 84 -20.04 -4.35 -13.56
C ASP A 84 -20.50 -4.70 -12.14
N ASN A 85 -19.61 -5.32 -11.34
CA ASN A 85 -19.94 -5.84 -10.01
C ASN A 85 -19.11 -5.20 -8.88
N ILE A 86 -19.30 -3.91 -8.65
CA ILE A 86 -18.69 -3.21 -7.51
C ILE A 86 -19.51 -3.46 -6.23
N PRO A 87 -18.91 -3.99 -5.15
CA PRO A 87 -19.59 -4.20 -3.88
C PRO A 87 -20.21 -2.92 -3.31
N LYS A 88 -21.39 -3.03 -2.68
CA LYS A 88 -22.10 -1.87 -2.09
C LYS A 88 -21.24 -1.09 -1.08
N SER A 89 -20.39 -1.79 -0.33
CA SER A 89 -19.43 -1.18 0.62
C SER A 89 -18.43 -0.25 -0.08
N VAL A 90 -17.89 -0.69 -1.22
CA VAL A 90 -16.98 0.10 -2.05
C VAL A 90 -17.70 1.29 -2.66
N ARG A 91 -18.92 1.12 -3.19
CA ARG A 91 -19.75 2.24 -3.71
C ARG A 91 -19.98 3.33 -2.66
N LYS A 92 -20.23 2.95 -1.40
CA LYS A 92 -20.39 3.88 -0.27
C LYS A 92 -19.10 4.68 0.00
N LEU A 93 -17.94 4.04 -0.09
CA LEU A 93 -16.64 4.69 0.09
C LEU A 93 -16.34 5.67 -1.05
N ILE A 94 -16.57 5.28 -2.31
CA ILE A 94 -16.40 6.18 -3.47
C ILE A 94 -17.21 7.45 -3.27
N ARG A 95 -18.50 7.32 -2.90
CA ARG A 95 -19.37 8.48 -2.63
C ARG A 95 -18.89 9.32 -1.45
N LYS A 96 -18.42 8.69 -0.37
CA LYS A 96 -17.96 9.38 0.85
C LYS A 96 -16.69 10.18 0.59
N TYR A 97 -15.73 9.62 -0.13
CA TYR A 97 -14.42 10.20 -0.37
C TYR A 97 -14.32 10.97 -1.70
N LYS A 98 -15.45 11.09 -2.43
CA LYS A 98 -15.54 11.75 -3.74
C LYS A 98 -14.52 11.23 -4.77
N ILE A 99 -14.22 9.92 -4.70
CA ILE A 99 -13.40 9.22 -5.71
C ILE A 99 -14.17 9.21 -7.04
#